data_AF-A0A0S8BEQ4-F1
#
_entry.id   AF-A0A0S8BEQ4-F1
#
_cell.length_a   1.000
_cell.length_b   1.000
_cell.length_c   1.000
_cell.angle_alpha   90.00
_cell.angle_beta   90.00
_cell.angle_gamma   90.00
#
_symmetry.space_group_name_H-M   'P 1'
#
loop_
_entity.id
_entity.type
_entity.pdbx_description
1 polymer ?
#
loop_
_entity_poly.entity_id
_entity_poly.type
_entity_poly.pdbx_seq_one_letter_code
_entity_poly.pdbx_strand_id
1 'polypeptide(L)' 'MNREPEFSRFYKILGAEPGCSWREVRQAYRRQAQSWHPDRFPESSPERAEAEKKFVRINRAYQVLGAYWKQFGELPGQ' A
#
# COMPACT_ATOMS: atom_id res chain seq x y z
N MET A 1 -1.46 2.45 -23.96
CA MET A 1 -1.67 1.68 -22.71
C MET A 1 -1.59 2.66 -21.53
N ASN A 2 -2.71 3.24 -21.11
CA ASN A 2 -2.75 4.15 -19.95
C ASN A 2 -2.74 3.35 -18.65
N ARG A 3 -1.56 3.21 -18.02
CA ARG A 3 -1.43 2.59 -16.68
C ARG A 3 -1.53 3.60 -15.52
N GLU A 4 -1.79 4.87 -15.81
CA GLU A 4 -1.93 5.94 -14.81
C GLU A 4 -3.01 5.73 -13.73
N PRO A 5 -4.20 5.13 -13.99
CA PRO A 5 -5.22 4.99 -12.94
C PRO A 5 -4.85 3.96 -11.86
N GLU A 6 -3.88 3.06 -12.11
CA GLU A 6 -3.52 2.01 -11.15
C GLU A 6 -2.65 2.54 -10.00
N PHE A 7 -1.72 3.46 -10.28
CA PHE A 7 -0.82 4.01 -9.26
C PHE A 7 -1.55 4.89 -8.25
N SER A 8 -2.48 5.75 -8.71
CA SER A 8 -3.34 6.56 -7.84
C SER A 8 -4.09 5.68 -6.82
N ARG A 9 -4.54 4.49 -7.25
CA ARG A 9 -5.20 3.53 -6.36
C ARG A 9 -4.23 2.95 -5.32
N PHE A 10 -2.99 2.67 -5.69
CA PHE A 10 -1.98 2.18 -4.75
C PHE A 10 -1.63 3.21 -3.68
N TYR A 11 -1.48 4.48 -4.05
CA TYR A 11 -1.29 5.58 -3.08
C TYR A 11 -2.47 5.66 -2.11
N LYS A 12 -3.71 5.63 -2.61
CA LYS A 12 -4.93 5.62 -1.78
C LYS A 12 -4.99 4.41 -0.83
N ILE A 13 -4.62 3.22 -1.29
CA ILE A 13 -4.58 2.01 -0.45
C ILE A 13 -3.56 2.15 0.69
N LEU A 14 -2.39 2.74 0.40
CA LEU A 14 -1.38 3.00 1.41
C LEU A 14 -1.74 4.18 2.32
N GLY A 15 -2.70 5.02 1.92
CA GLY A 15 -3.02 6.28 2.59
C GLY A 15 -1.92 7.34 2.38
N ALA A 16 -1.29 7.32 1.21
CA ALA A 16 -0.31 8.31 0.77
C ALA A 16 -0.87 9.16 -0.37
N GLU A 17 -0.30 10.34 -0.59
CA GLU A 17 -0.66 11.20 -1.73
C GLU A 17 0.22 10.91 -2.95
N PRO A 18 -0.31 11.00 -4.18
CA PRO A 18 0.53 11.01 -5.37
C PRO A 18 1.48 12.21 -5.31
N GLY A 19 2.75 12.00 -5.66
CA GLY A 19 3.81 13.00 -5.48
C GLY A 19 4.51 12.97 -4.11
N CYS A 20 4.13 12.07 -3.21
CA CYS A 20 4.87 11.85 -1.98
C CYS A 20 6.23 11.18 -2.23
N SER A 21 7.17 11.35 -1.30
CA SER A 21 8.47 10.72 -1.37
C SER A 21 8.42 9.23 -1.02
N TRP A 22 9.41 8.44 -1.47
CA TRP A 22 9.54 7.03 -1.09
C TRP A 22 9.59 6.81 0.44
N ARG A 23 10.07 7.82 1.17
CA ARG A 23 10.11 7.79 2.64
C ARG A 23 8.71 7.86 3.25
N GLU A 24 7.81 8.65 2.66
CA GLU A 24 6.40 8.73 3.05
C GLU A 24 5.64 7.46 2.69
N VAL A 25 5.85 6.91 1.49
CA VAL A 25 5.26 5.62 1.09
C VAL A 25 5.60 4.52 2.10
N ARG A 26 6.87 4.42 2.52
CA ARG A 26 7.31 3.47 3.57
C ARG A 26 6.67 3.74 4.93
N GLN A 27 6.47 5.01 5.29
CA GLN A 27 5.82 5.35 6.55
C GLN A 27 4.32 4.98 6.52
N ALA A 28 3.64 5.30 5.43
CA ALA A 28 2.23 4.99 5.20
C ALA A 28 1.99 3.47 5.20
N TYR A 29 2.83 2.71 4.50
CA TYR A 29 2.82 1.24 4.54
C TYR A 29 2.93 0.69 5.96
N ARG A 30 3.91 1.16 6.76
CA ARG A 30 4.08 0.68 8.15
C ARG A 30 2.86 0.97 9.01
N ARG A 31 2.25 2.16 8.86
CA ARG A 31 1.02 2.53 9.59
C ARG A 31 -0.14 1.63 9.20
N GLN A 32 -0.38 1.44 7.90
CA GLN A 32 -1.46 0.57 7.41
C GLN A 32 -1.24 -0.90 7.75
N ALA A 33 0.00 -1.39 7.64
CA ALA A 33 0.36 -2.76 8.01
C ALA A 33 0.09 -3.03 9.50
N GLN A 34 0.42 -2.08 10.39
CA GLN A 34 0.07 -2.19 11.81
C GLN A 34 -1.43 -2.06 12.08
N SER A 35 -2.18 -1.29 11.28
CA SER A 35 -3.63 -1.16 11.45
C SER A 35 -4.38 -2.41 11.02
N TRP A 36 -3.94 -3.06 9.94
CA TRP A 36 -4.60 -4.23 9.33
C TRP A 36 -3.88 -5.55 9.58
N HIS A 37 -2.94 -5.59 10.54
CA HIS A 37 -2.23 -6.83 10.85
C HIS A 37 -3.21 -7.88 11.41
N PRO A 38 -3.23 -9.13 10.90
CA PRO A 38 -4.19 -10.14 11.33
C PRO A 38 -4.07 -10.49 12.82
N ASP A 39 -2.89 -10.27 13.43
CA ASP A 39 -2.66 -10.45 14.88
C ASP A 39 -3.51 -9.51 15.76
N ARG A 40 -3.97 -8.38 15.20
CA ARG A 40 -4.88 -7.47 15.92
C ARG A 40 -6.33 -7.93 15.91
N PHE A 41 -6.65 -8.94 15.11
CA PHE A 41 -8.01 -9.44 14.94
C PHE A 41 -8.09 -10.88 15.46
N PRO A 42 -9.08 -11.18 16.33
CA PRO A 42 -9.31 -12.53 16.82
C PRO A 42 -9.48 -13.51 15.65
N GLU A 43 -8.98 -14.75 15.78
CA GLU A 43 -9.12 -15.77 14.74
C GLU A 43 -10.59 -16.06 14.37
N SER A 44 -11.48 -15.95 15.35
CA SER A 44 -12.92 -16.17 15.18
C SER A 44 -13.69 -14.97 14.63
N SER A 45 -13.05 -13.81 14.46
CA SER A 45 -13.74 -12.59 14.00
C SER A 45 -13.84 -12.53 12.47
N PRO A 46 -15.02 -12.22 11.90
CA PRO A 46 -15.18 -12.02 10.45
C PRO A 46 -14.31 -10.87 9.91
N GLU A 47 -13.95 -9.93 10.77
CA GLU A 47 -13.05 -8.80 10.47
C GLU A 47 -11.64 -9.26 10.09
N ARG A 48 -11.20 -10.44 10.54
CA ARG A 48 -9.87 -10.98 10.18
C ARG A 48 -9.75 -11.23 8.68
N ALA A 49 -10.81 -11.73 8.04
CA ALA A 49 -10.84 -11.94 6.60
C ALA A 49 -10.77 -10.60 5.83
N GLU A 50 -11.40 -9.54 6.36
CA GLU A 50 -11.29 -8.20 5.78
C GLU A 50 -9.90 -7.59 5.99
N ALA A 51 -9.32 -7.77 7.18
CA ALA A 51 -7.97 -7.32 7.50
C ALA A 51 -6.94 -7.98 6.59
N GLU A 52 -7.04 -9.29 6.37
CA GLU A 52 -6.17 -10.02 5.45
C GLU A 52 -6.31 -9.51 4.01
N LYS A 53 -7.54 -9.34 3.51
CA LYS A 53 -7.79 -8.75 2.19
C LYS A 53 -7.17 -7.35 2.05
N LYS A 54 -7.28 -6.51 3.08
CA LYS A 54 -6.66 -5.17 3.09
C LYS A 54 -5.14 -5.27 3.15
N PHE A 55 -4.59 -6.13 3.99
CA PHE A 55 -3.16 -6.35 4.15
C PHE A 55 -2.50 -6.82 2.84
N VAL A 56 -3.14 -7.74 2.11
CA VAL A 56 -2.69 -8.17 0.77
C VAL A 56 -2.66 -6.99 -0.20
N ARG A 57 -3.69 -6.14 -0.20
CA ARG A 57 -3.74 -4.94 -1.06
C ARG A 57 -2.66 -3.92 -0.71
N ILE A 58 -2.43 -3.69 0.59
CA ILE A 58 -1.37 -2.82 1.12
C ILE A 58 0.01 -3.32 0.70
N ASN A 59 0.29 -4.61 0.87
CA ASN A 59 1.56 -5.21 0.43
C ASN A 59 1.74 -5.10 -1.08
N ARG A 60 0.71 -5.40 -1.86
CA ARG A 60 0.79 -5.29 -3.32
C ARG A 60 1.05 -3.86 -3.78
N ALA A 61 0.37 -2.88 -3.19
CA ALA A 61 0.59 -1.46 -3.48
C ALA A 61 2.04 -1.04 -3.20
N TYR A 62 2.56 -1.42 -2.03
CA TYR A 62 3.94 -1.12 -1.64
C TYR A 62 4.96 -1.79 -2.56
N GLN A 63 4.75 -3.05 -2.93
CA GLN A 63 5.65 -3.77 -3.85
C GLN A 63 5.68 -3.13 -5.24
N VAL A 64 4.52 -2.76 -5.80
CA VAL A 64 4.46 -2.14 -7.13
C VAL A 64 5.14 -0.78 -7.14
N LEU A 65 4.84 0.08 -6.16
CA LEU A 65 5.49 1.40 -6.05
C LEU A 65 7.00 1.27 -5.78
N GLY A 66 7.40 0.30 -4.95
CA GLY A 66 8.81 0.05 -4.65
C GLY A 66 9.58 -0.52 -5.84
N ALA A 67 8.96 -1.40 -6.63
CA ALA A 67 9.55 -1.91 -7.87
C ALA A 67 9.76 -0.78 -8.89
N TYR A 68 8.76 0.09 -9.04
CA TYR A 68 8.86 1.27 -9.92
C TYR A 68 9.96 2.21 -9.44
N TRP A 69 9.97 2.59 -8.16
CA TRP A 69 11.01 3.45 -7.58
C TRP A 69 12.42 2.86 -7.73
N LYS A 70 12.56 1.54 -7.55
CA LYS A 70 13.85 0.86 -7.74
C LYS A 70 14.31 0.85 -9.21
N GLN A 71 13.37 0.85 -10.15
CA GLN A 71 13.65 0.82 -11.59
C GLN A 71 13.92 2.20 -12.17
N PHE A 72 13.14 3.22 -11.77
CA PHE A 72 13.19 4.56 -12.37
C PHE A 72 13.85 5.62 -11.47
N GLY A 73 14.07 5.32 -10.18
CA GLY A 73 14.59 6.28 -9.21
C GLY A 73 13.55 7.28 -8.66
N GLU A 74 12.36 7.30 -9.27
CA GLU A 74 11.25 8.18 -8.93
C GLU A 74 9.95 7.39 -8.74
N LEU A 75 8.95 8.01 -8.13
CA LEU A 75 7.65 7.40 -7.90
C LEU A 75 6.69 7.73 -9.06
N PRO A 76 5.84 6.79 -9.48
CA PRO A 76 4.94 7.01 -10.62
C PRO A 76 3.88 8.06 -10.28
N GLY A 77 3.66 9.02 -11.17
CA GLY A 77 2.73 10.14 -10.94
C GLY A 77 3.26 11.21 -9.99
N GLN A 78 4.60 11.31 -9.86
CA GLN A 78 5.29 12.50 -9.36
C GLN A 78 5.24 13.64 -10.37
#